data_AF-A0A2E9AP74-F1
#
_entry.id   AF-A0A2E9AP74-F1
#
_cell.length_a   1.000
_cell.length_b   1.000
_cell.length_c   1.000
_cell.angle_alpha   90.00
_cell.angle_beta   90.00
_cell.angle_gamma   90.00
#
_symmetry.space_group_name_H-M   'P 1'
#
loop_
_entity.id
_entity.type
_entity.pdbx_description
1 polymer ?
#
loop_
_entity_poly.entity_id
_entity_poly.type
_entity_poly.pdbx_seq_one_letter_code
_entity_poly.pdbx_strand_id
1 'polypeptide(L)' 'MRFICEIGSDEHLVEADTFEAAAEAAARAHADVRGEAGGSYTVKVSEANEADFPLVSGEDYQVRLGD' A
#
# COMPACT_ATOMS: atom_id res chain seq x y z
N MET A 1 7.92 -1.34 10.65
CA MET A 1 8.78 -0.88 9.53
C MET A 1 7.97 0.09 8.68
N ARG A 2 8.61 0.95 7.88
CA ARG A 2 7.91 1.86 6.97
C ARG A 2 7.97 1.34 5.55
N PHE A 3 6.86 1.46 4.85
CA PHE A 3 6.69 1.03 3.48
C PHE A 3 6.06 2.14 2.65
N ILE A 4 6.52 2.27 1.41
CA ILE A 4 5.90 3.09 0.38
C ILE A 4 5.03 2.17 -0.46
N CYS A 5 3.73 2.45 -0.48
CA CYS A 5 2.73 1.68 -1.18
C CYS A 5 2.16 2.52 -2.34
N GLU A 6 2.35 2.07 -3.57
CA GLU A 6 1.85 2.74 -4.77
C GLU A 6 0.59 2.04 -5.28
N ILE A 7 -0.48 2.79 -5.53
CA ILE A 7 -1.73 2.30 -6.12
C ILE A 7 -2.10 3.19 -7.30
N GLY A 8 -1.82 2.72 -8.52
CA GLY A 8 -1.99 3.52 -9.73
C GLY A 8 -1.03 4.71 -9.76
N SER A 9 -1.52 5.91 -9.41
CA SER A 9 -0.70 7.13 -9.30
C SER A 9 -0.69 7.71 -7.89
N ASP A 10 -1.37 7.06 -6.95
CA ASP A 10 -1.42 7.45 -5.55
C ASP A 10 -0.29 6.76 -4.77
N GLU A 11 0.37 7.50 -3.88
CA GLU A 11 1.44 7.00 -3.01
C GLU A 11 1.01 7.11 -1.55
N HIS A 12 1.22 6.03 -0.78
CA HIS A 12 0.88 5.93 0.63
C HIS A 12 2.11 5.48 1.44
N LEU A 13 2.51 6.29 2.42
CA LEU A 13 3.51 5.88 3.41
C LEU A 13 2.81 5.16 4.57
N VAL A 14 3.15 3.91 4.81
CA VAL A 14 2.47 3.03 5.77
C VAL A 14 3.46 2.43 6.75
N GLU A 15 3.12 2.47 8.04
CA GLU A 15 3.82 1.73 9.09
C GLU A 15 3.15 0.37 9.32
N ALA A 16 3.90 -0.71 9.10
CA ALA A 16 3.43 -2.08 9.25
C ALA A 16 4.55 -3.05 9.64
N ASP A 17 4.18 -4.28 10.01
CA ASP A 17 5.12 -5.34 10.35
C ASP A 17 5.50 -6.23 9.15
N THR A 18 4.69 -6.25 8.09
CA THR A 18 4.94 -7.00 6.85
C THR A 18 4.51 -6.21 5.61
N PHE A 19 5.01 -6.63 4.45
CA PHE A 19 4.62 -6.05 3.16
C PHE A 19 3.13 -6.25 2.86
N GLU A 20 2.57 -7.41 3.19
CA GLU A 20 1.14 -7.71 3.02
C GLU A 20 0.27 -6.80 3.89
N ALA A 21 0.66 -6.58 5.15
CA ALA A 21 -0.06 -5.68 6.05
C ALA A 21 0.01 -4.22 5.56
N ALA A 22 1.16 -3.81 5.02
CA ALA A 22 1.30 -2.51 4.38
C ALA A 22 0.40 -2.36 3.14
N ALA A 23 0.37 -3.39 2.27
CA ALA A 23 -0.48 -3.42 1.09
C ALA A 23 -1.97 -3.28 1.46
N GLU A 24 -2.43 -4.05 2.45
CA GLU A 24 -3.83 -4.02 2.89
C GLU A 24 -4.21 -2.67 3.48
N ALA A 25 -3.35 -2.10 4.33
CA ALA A 25 -3.58 -0.79 4.92
C ALA A 25 -3.60 0.33 3.85
N ALA A 26 -2.70 0.29 2.87
CA ALA A 26 -2.69 1.23 1.76
C ALA A 26 -3.96 1.11 0.90
N ALA A 27 -4.39 -0.10 0.56
CA ALA A 27 -5.61 -0.32 -0.19
C ALA A 27 -6.84 0.22 0.55
N ARG A 28 -6.93 -0.02 1.88
CA ARG A 28 -8.04 0.48 2.71
C ARG A 28 -8.08 2.00 2.71
N ALA A 29 -6.93 2.64 2.94
CA ALA A 29 -6.83 4.10 2.90
C ALA A 29 -7.21 4.66 1.52
N HIS A 30 -6.78 4.00 0.44
CA HIS A 30 -7.11 4.39 -0.93
C HIS A 30 -8.61 4.31 -1.23
N ALA A 31 -9.26 3.22 -0.79
CA ALA A 31 -10.71 3.03 -0.93
C ALA A 31 -11.50 4.06 -0.11
N ASP A 32 -11.10 4.29 1.15
CA ASP A 32 -11.75 5.24 2.06
C ASP A 32 -11.75 6.67 1.51
N VAL A 33 -10.60 7.13 0.96
CA VAL A 33 -10.48 8.47 0.35
C VAL A 33 -11.40 8.62 -0.88
N ARG A 34 -11.66 7.52 -1.59
CA ARG A 34 -12.54 7.49 -2.77
C ARG A 34 -14.02 7.22 -2.43
N GLY A 35 -14.32 6.88 -1.18
CA GLY A 35 -15.67 6.46 -0.76
C GLY A 35 -16.10 5.12 -1.35
N GLU A 36 -15.14 4.25 -1.68
CA GLU A 36 -15.38 2.92 -2.21
C GLU A 36 -15.58 1.93 -1.06
N ALA A 37 -16.67 1.16 -1.08
CA ALA A 37 -16.97 0.16 -0.04
C ALA A 37 -16.13 -1.14 -0.19
N GLY A 38 -15.40 -1.26 -1.29
CA GLY A 38 -14.62 -2.44 -1.65
C GLY A 38 -14.08 -2.35 -3.08
N GLY A 39 -13.17 -3.25 -3.43
CA GLY A 39 -12.49 -3.24 -4.72
C GLY A 39 -11.31 -4.20 -4.78
N SER A 40 -10.74 -4.36 -5.98
CA SER A 40 -9.50 -5.10 -6.19
C SER A 40 -8.41 -4.11 -6.57
N TYR A 41 -7.36 -4.03 -5.77
CA TYR A 41 -6.26 -3.09 -5.92
C TYR A 41 -4.96 -3.85 -6.16
N THR A 42 -4.16 -3.36 -7.11
CA THR A 42 -2.76 -3.74 -7.22
C THR A 42 -1.95 -2.71 -6.46
N VAL A 43 -1.24 -3.16 -5.42
CA VAL A 43 -0.45 -2.31 -4.54
C VAL A 43 1.01 -2.71 -4.68
N LYS A 44 1.85 -1.80 -5.15
CA LYS A 44 3.30 -2.02 -5.18
C LYS A 44 3.91 -1.56 -3.87
N VAL A 45 4.57 -2.45 -3.14
CA VAL A 45 5.06 -2.18 -1.78
C VAL A 45 6.58 -2.23 -1.73
N SER A 46 7.20 -1.10 -1.39
CA SER A 46 8.64 -0.96 -1.26
C SER A 46 9.01 -0.62 0.20
N GLU A 47 10.09 -1.17 0.74
CA GLU A 47 10.62 -0.71 2.03
C GLU A 47 11.13 0.72 1.92
N ALA A 48 10.76 1.56 2.89
CA ALA A 48 11.23 2.93 2.99
C ALA A 48 12.48 3.02 3.87
N ASN A 49 13.45 3.85 3.49
CA ASN A 49 14.54 4.24 4.39
C ASN A 49 14.08 5.30 5.39
N GLU A 50 15.00 5.74 6.27
CA GLU A 50 14.74 6.78 7.27
C GLU A 50 14.41 8.16 6.67
N ALA A 51 14.65 8.35 5.38
CA ALA A 51 14.30 9.55 4.62
C ALA A 51 13.03 9.37 3.77
N ASP A 52 12.27 8.31 4.01
CA ASP A 52 11.02 7.95 3.31
C ASP A 52 11.20 7.78 1.78
N PHE A 53 12.37 7.29 1.35
CA PHE A 53 12.63 6.87 -0.04
C PHE A 53 12.65 5.35 -0.18
N PRO A 54 12.26 4.80 -1.35
CA PRO A 54 12.25 3.35 -1.57
C PRO A 54 13.69 2.81 -1.61
N LEU A 55 13.98 1.82 -0.75
CA LEU A 55 15.27 1.13 -0.69
C LEU A 55 15.43 0.09 -1.81
N VAL A 56 14.33 -0.54 -2.19
CA VAL A 56 14.24 -1.61 -3.19
C VAL A 56 13.01 -1.38 -4.06
N SER A 57 13.05 -1.84 -5.31
CA SER A 57 11.84 -1.86 -6.14
C SER A 57 10.87 -2.86 -5.53
N GLY A 58 9.71 -2.36 -5.07
CA GLY A 58 8.71 -3.15 -4.39
C GLY A 58 8.09 -4.28 -5.21
N GLU A 59 7.45 -5.23 -4.51
CA GLU A 59 6.63 -6.28 -5.13
C GLU A 59 5.17 -5.84 -5.26
N ASP A 60 4.47 -6.37 -6.26
CA ASP A 60 3.06 -6.10 -6.49
C ASP A 60 2.18 -7.08 -5.71
N TYR A 61 1.30 -6.55 -4.86
CA TYR A 61 0.31 -7.29 -4.09
C TYR A 61 -1.09 -7.05 -4.64
N GLN A 62 -1.83 -8.14 -4.89
CA GLN A 62 -3.26 -8.03 -5.18
C GLN A 62 -4.05 -8.05 -3.87
N VAL A 63 -4.69 -6.93 -3.55
CA VAL A 63 -5.56 -6.79 -2.38
C VAL A 63 -7.01 -6.74 -2.82
N ARG A 64 -7.87 -7.52 -2.18
CA ARG A 64 -9.33 -7.41 -2.33
C ARG A 64 -9.92 -6.90 -1.03
N LEU A 65 -10.67 -5.81 -1.14
CA LEU A 65 -11.43 -5.23 -0.04
C LEU A 65 -12.92 -5.44 -0.28
N GLY A 66 -13.65 -5.75 0.78
CA GLY A 66 -15.04 -6.21 0.70
C GLY A 66 -15.13 -7.73 0.78
N ASP A 67 -16.27 -8.22 1.28
CA ASP A 67 -16.65 -9.64 1.28
C ASP A 67 -17.25 -10.04 -0.09
#